data_AF-A0A154QIZ9-F1
#
_entry.id   AF-A0A154QIZ9-F1
#
_cell.length_a   1.000
_cell.length_b   1.000
_cell.length_c   1.000
_cell.angle_alpha   90.00
_cell.angle_beta   90.00
_cell.angle_gamma   90.00
#
_symmetry.space_group_name_H-M   'P 1'
#
loop_
_entity.id
_entity.type
_entity.pdbx_description
1 polymer ?
#
loop_
_entity_poly.entity_id
_entity_poly.type
_entity_poly.pdbx_seq_one_letter_code
_entity_poly.pdbx_strand_id
1 'polypeptide(L)'
;MNGKSEAVVGFLANLLPLYDGERHEGLWCARSLIDGTRILPIDESDSDDEQGWVRVQWQGDPSREQETRGDMLATVALDRYVRLQGAGYDEEAIAGELWFMARHFHFKTGCDVYLPQLKEPPSQLRRVGRVVLKFGGGVLVNAVSKLSGVG
;
A
#
# COMPACT_ATOMS: atom_id res chain seq x y z
N MET A 1 11.81 16.34 3.92
CA MET A 1 11.09 15.06 4.13
C MET A 1 9.63 15.44 4.21
N ASN A 2 8.78 14.78 3.43
CA ASN A 2 7.34 14.93 3.53
C ASN A 2 6.88 14.25 4.85
N GLY A 3 5.91 14.83 5.56
CA GLY A 3 5.44 14.32 6.86
C GLY A 3 4.82 12.92 6.74
N LYS A 4 4.63 12.22 7.86
CA LYS A 4 4.10 10.84 7.84
C LYS A 4 2.76 10.74 7.10
N SER A 5 1.85 11.69 7.31
CA SER A 5 0.58 11.78 6.58
C SER A 5 0.75 11.70 5.05
N GLU A 6 1.62 12.55 4.49
CA GLU A 6 1.89 12.59 3.05
C GLU A 6 2.55 11.30 2.55
N ALA A 7 3.42 10.70 3.36
CA ALA A 7 4.05 9.42 3.02
C ALA A 7 3.02 8.28 2.95
N VAL A 8 2.06 8.23 3.90
CA VAL A 8 0.97 7.25 3.89
C VAL A 8 0.09 7.43 2.65
N VAL A 9 -0.35 8.66 2.36
CA VAL A 9 -1.19 8.95 1.20
C VAL A 9 -0.46 8.63 -0.10
N GLY A 10 0.81 9.00 -0.20
CA GLY A 10 1.65 8.67 -1.34
C GLY A 10 1.79 7.17 -1.54
N PHE A 11 1.95 6.39 -0.47
CA PHE A 11 1.99 4.94 -0.55
C PHE A 11 0.67 4.36 -1.07
N LEU A 12 -0.48 4.79 -0.50
CA LEU A 12 -1.80 4.31 -0.92
C LEU A 12 -2.10 4.66 -2.38
N ALA A 13 -1.74 5.86 -2.83
CA ALA A 13 -1.94 6.31 -4.21
C ALA A 13 -1.23 5.43 -5.26
N ASN A 14 -0.28 4.59 -4.86
CA ASN A 14 0.45 3.67 -5.74
C ASN A 14 -0.10 2.24 -5.74
N LEU A 15 -1.23 1.96 -5.07
CA LEU A 15 -1.82 0.62 -4.98
C LEU A 15 -2.80 0.31 -6.13
N LEU A 16 -2.37 0.49 -7.39
CA LEU A 16 -3.19 0.12 -8.55
C LEU A 16 -3.43 -1.40 -8.62
N PRO A 17 -4.67 -1.87 -8.88
CA PRO A 17 -5.82 -1.11 -9.35
C PRO A 17 -6.84 -0.77 -8.24
N LEU A 18 -6.46 -0.78 -6.96
CA LEU A 18 -7.37 -0.40 -5.86
C LEU A 18 -7.43 1.11 -5.64
N TYR A 19 -6.29 1.77 -5.77
CA TYR A 19 -6.17 3.20 -5.60
C TYR A 19 -5.37 3.78 -6.76
N ASP A 20 -5.71 5.02 -7.10
CA ASP A 20 -5.01 5.82 -8.09
C ASP A 20 -4.67 7.18 -7.48
N GLY A 21 -3.55 7.76 -7.90
CA GLY A 21 -3.12 9.07 -7.43
C GLY A 21 -3.75 10.18 -8.26
N GLU A 22 -4.32 11.19 -7.58
CA GLU A 22 -4.85 12.37 -8.27
C GLU A 22 -4.54 13.67 -7.52
N ARG A 23 -4.67 14.80 -8.23
CA ARG A 23 -4.64 16.13 -7.62
C ARG A 23 -6.06 16.58 -7.31
N HIS A 24 -6.31 16.94 -6.06
CA HIS A 24 -7.57 17.52 -5.59
C HIS A 24 -7.29 18.76 -4.76
N GLU A 25 -7.85 19.91 -5.16
CA GLU A 25 -7.67 21.20 -4.46
C GLU A 25 -6.21 21.57 -4.18
N GLY A 26 -5.32 21.24 -5.12
CA GLY A 26 -3.88 21.49 -4.99
C GLY A 26 -3.11 20.44 -4.18
N LEU A 27 -3.78 19.55 -3.46
CA LEU A 27 -3.17 18.44 -2.73
C LEU A 27 -3.05 17.18 -3.61
N TRP A 28 -2.04 16.37 -3.35
CA TRP A 28 -1.94 15.01 -3.92
C TRP A 28 -2.70 14.05 -2.99
N CYS A 29 -3.61 13.26 -3.54
CA CYS A 29 -4.44 12.33 -2.76
C CYS A 29 -4.48 10.95 -3.40
N ALA A 30 -4.83 9.94 -2.59
CA ALA A 30 -5.16 8.60 -3.06
C ALA A 30 -6.67 8.51 -3.25
N ARG A 31 -7.12 8.22 -4.48
CA ARG A 31 -8.54 7.97 -4.78
C ARG A 31 -8.77 6.47 -4.93
N SER A 32 -9.68 5.94 -4.11
CA SER A 32 -10.18 4.57 -4.25
C SER A 32 -10.86 4.39 -5.61
N LEU A 33 -10.50 3.33 -6.34
CA LEU A 33 -11.15 2.96 -7.60
C LEU A 33 -12.42 2.13 -7.38
N ILE A 34 -12.70 1.69 -6.15
CA ILE A 34 -13.90 0.94 -5.80
C ILE A 34 -15.11 1.89 -5.71
N ASP A 35 -14.92 3.01 -5.03
CA ASP A 35 -15.99 3.94 -4.67
C ASP A 35 -15.60 5.40 -4.88
N GLY A 36 -14.38 5.76 -5.25
CA GLY A 36 -14.00 7.17 -5.41
C GLY A 36 -13.79 7.93 -4.10
N THR A 37 -13.79 7.27 -2.95
CA THR A 37 -13.35 7.86 -1.67
C THR A 37 -11.93 8.40 -1.81
N ARG A 38 -11.68 9.63 -1.32
CA ARG A 38 -10.37 10.28 -1.37
C ARG A 38 -9.70 10.26 0.00
N ILE A 39 -8.41 9.98 0.02
CA ILE A 39 -7.57 10.02 1.22
C ILE A 39 -6.53 11.11 0.99
N LEU A 40 -6.63 12.17 1.79
CA LEU A 40 -5.82 13.38 1.68
C LEU A 40 -4.84 13.47 2.85
N PRO A 41 -3.66 14.06 2.62
CA PRO A 41 -2.76 14.34 3.72
C PRO A 41 -3.33 15.45 4.60
N ILE A 42 -2.92 15.45 5.87
CA ILE A 42 -3.11 16.57 6.78
C ILE A 42 -1.73 17.07 7.23
N ASP A 43 -1.69 18.32 7.65
CA ASP A 43 -0.47 18.89 8.21
C ASP A 43 -0.31 18.44 9.67
N GLU A 44 0.69 17.60 9.93
CA GLU A 44 1.04 17.15 11.27
C GLU A 44 2.24 17.92 11.85
N SER A 45 2.70 19.02 11.22
CA SER A 45 3.95 19.73 11.62
C SER A 45 3.94 20.26 13.06
N ASP A 46 2.75 20.58 13.58
CA ASP A 46 2.55 21.10 14.93
C ASP A 46 2.25 19.99 15.95
N SER A 47 2.26 18.72 15.52
CA SER A 47 2.05 17.58 16.41
C SER A 47 3.35 17.15 17.08
N ASP A 48 3.29 16.95 18.40
CA ASP A 48 4.41 16.41 19.18
C ASP A 48 4.81 14.99 18.71
N ASP A 49 3.85 14.25 18.15
CA ASP A 49 4.03 12.89 17.63
C ASP A 49 3.28 12.72 16.30
N GLU A 50 3.98 12.92 15.18
CA GLU A 50 3.44 12.54 13.86
C GLU A 50 3.07 11.05 13.87
N GLN A 51 1.78 10.76 13.72
CA GLN A 51 1.25 9.40 13.75
C GLN A 51 0.77 8.91 12.38
N GLY A 52 0.85 9.77 11.35
CA GLY A 52 0.37 9.44 10.01
C GLY A 52 -1.15 9.52 9.94
N TRP A 53 -1.74 10.50 10.62
CA TRP A 53 -3.16 10.79 10.46
C TRP A 53 -3.44 11.26 9.03
N VAL A 54 -4.64 10.96 8.54
CA VAL A 54 -5.08 11.35 7.19
C VAL A 54 -6.53 11.78 7.25
N ARG A 55 -6.95 12.58 6.27
CA ARG A 55 -8.33 12.99 6.10
C ARG A 55 -8.98 12.15 5.00
N VAL A 56 -10.10 11.52 5.33
CA VAL A 56 -10.90 10.74 4.38
C VAL A 56 -12.12 11.55 3.99
N GLN A 57 -12.28 11.78 2.69
CA GLN A 57 -13.49 12.36 2.09
C GLN A 57 -14.28 11.25 1.41
N TRP A 58 -15.46 10.95 1.96
CA TRP A 58 -16.28 9.83 1.51
C TRP A 58 -17.00 10.17 0.20
N GLN A 59 -17.12 9.19 -0.69
CA GLN A 59 -17.86 9.38 -1.94
C GLN A 59 -19.31 9.83 -1.68
N GLY A 60 -19.81 10.74 -2.53
CA GLY A 60 -21.23 11.08 -2.63
C GLY A 60 -21.65 12.25 -1.76
N ASP A 61 -20.82 12.65 -0.80
CA ASP A 61 -21.04 13.85 0.01
C ASP A 61 -19.69 14.53 0.33
N PRO A 62 -19.34 15.62 -0.38
CA PRO A 62 -18.11 16.36 -0.14
C PRO A 62 -17.98 16.96 1.28
N SER A 63 -19.10 17.11 2.00
CA SER A 63 -19.08 17.59 3.39
C SER A 63 -18.81 16.47 4.40
N ARG A 64 -18.89 15.21 3.97
CA ARG A 64 -18.65 14.05 4.80
C ARG A 64 -17.17 13.71 4.77
N GLU A 65 -16.44 14.26 5.74
CA GLU A 65 -15.04 13.95 5.96
C GLU A 65 -14.74 13.51 7.40
N GLN A 66 -13.65 12.78 7.58
CA GLN A 66 -13.16 12.34 8.88
C GLN A 66 -11.64 12.24 8.89
N GLU A 67 -11.01 12.70 9.97
CA GLU A 67 -9.61 12.40 10.26
C GLU A 67 -9.50 11.05 10.97
N THR A 68 -8.57 10.21 10.52
CA THR A 68 -8.34 8.89 11.10
C THR A 68 -6.88 8.47 10.93
N ARG A 69 -6.49 7.36 11.56
CA ARG A 69 -5.13 6.84 11.41
C ARG A 69 -4.93 6.22 10.03
N GLY A 70 -3.93 6.71 9.30
CA GLY A 70 -3.61 6.23 7.96
C GLY A 70 -3.10 4.79 7.94
N ASP A 71 -2.46 4.33 9.01
CA ASP A 71 -1.98 2.94 9.13
C ASP A 71 -3.12 1.90 9.24
N MET A 72 -4.24 2.27 9.86
CA MET A 72 -5.44 1.43 9.93
C MET A 72 -6.11 1.32 8.56
N LEU A 73 -6.14 2.41 7.79
CA LEU A 73 -6.58 2.37 6.39
C LEU A 73 -5.64 1.53 5.53
N ALA A 74 -4.33 1.71 5.69
CA ALA A 74 -3.31 0.95 4.97
C ALA A 74 -3.38 -0.55 5.26
N THR A 75 -3.75 -0.94 6.48
CA THR A 75 -3.98 -2.34 6.85
C THR A 75 -5.01 -2.99 5.93
N VAL A 76 -6.18 -2.36 5.76
CA VAL A 76 -7.26 -2.88 4.90
C VAL A 76 -6.90 -2.79 3.42
N ALA A 77 -6.26 -1.69 3.01
CA ALA A 77 -5.86 -1.48 1.62
C ALA A 77 -4.82 -2.52 1.18
N LEU A 78 -3.83 -2.82 2.02
CA LEU A 78 -2.80 -3.81 1.72
C LEU A 78 -3.34 -5.24 1.64
N ASP A 79 -4.20 -5.66 2.57
CA ASP A 79 -4.82 -7.00 2.50
C ASP A 79 -5.61 -7.17 1.19
N ARG A 80 -6.47 -6.19 0.86
CA ARG A 80 -7.22 -6.22 -0.41
C ARG A 80 -6.30 -6.21 -1.61
N TYR A 81 -5.25 -5.38 -1.59
CA TYR A 81 -4.31 -5.25 -2.70
C TYR A 81 -3.58 -6.58 -2.95
N VAL A 82 -3.02 -7.16 -1.90
CA VAL A 82 -2.28 -8.43 -2.00
C VAL A 82 -3.19 -9.57 -2.41
N ARG A 83 -4.42 -9.65 -1.88
CA ARG A 83 -5.38 -10.68 -2.30
C ARG A 83 -5.80 -10.53 -3.75
N LEU A 84 -5.96 -9.30 -4.23
CA LEU A 84 -6.29 -9.03 -5.63
C LEU A 84 -5.15 -9.45 -6.57
N GLN A 85 -3.91 -9.08 -6.24
CA GLN A 85 -2.73 -9.48 -7.01
C GLN A 85 -2.44 -10.99 -6.89
N GLY A 86 -2.80 -11.58 -5.76
CA GLY A 86 -2.61 -12.98 -5.41
C GLY A 86 -3.77 -13.89 -5.84
N ALA A 87 -4.66 -13.48 -6.74
CA ALA A 87 -5.75 -14.31 -7.19
C ALA A 87 -5.25 -15.64 -7.78
N GLY A 88 -5.66 -16.76 -7.17
CA GLY A 88 -5.24 -18.12 -7.56
C GLY A 88 -4.00 -18.66 -6.82
N TYR A 89 -3.37 -17.87 -5.96
CA TYR A 89 -2.34 -18.34 -5.03
C TYR A 89 -2.95 -18.90 -3.74
N ASP A 90 -2.18 -19.72 -3.03
CA ASP A 90 -2.55 -20.20 -1.70
C ASP A 90 -2.40 -19.12 -0.61
N GLU A 91 -3.02 -19.37 0.56
CA GLU A 91 -3.00 -18.42 1.68
C GLU A 91 -1.59 -18.22 2.28
N GLU A 92 -0.68 -19.19 2.16
CA GLU A 92 0.70 -19.04 2.65
C GLU A 92 1.48 -18.03 1.80
N ALA A 93 1.32 -18.10 0.48
CA ALA A 93 1.87 -17.13 -0.46
C ALA A 93 1.27 -15.73 -0.25
N ILE A 94 -0.05 -15.62 -0.05
CA ILE A 94 -0.73 -14.35 0.26
C ILE A 94 -0.18 -13.76 1.56
N ALA A 95 -0.06 -14.55 2.63
CA ALA A 95 0.50 -14.09 3.90
C ALA A 95 1.96 -13.65 3.75
N GLY A 96 2.77 -14.38 2.98
CA GLY A 96 4.15 -14.00 2.68
C GLY A 96 4.25 -12.64 2.01
N GLU A 97 3.44 -12.39 0.97
CA GLU A 97 3.42 -11.11 0.26
C GLU A 97 2.90 -9.97 1.15
N LEU A 98 1.86 -10.23 1.95
CA LEU A 98 1.34 -9.25 2.91
C LEU A 98 2.40 -8.83 3.93
N TRP A 99 3.25 -9.77 4.37
CA TRP A 99 4.37 -9.47 5.28
C TRP A 99 5.42 -8.57 4.61
N PHE A 100 5.75 -8.84 3.34
CA PHE A 100 6.64 -7.97 2.58
C PHE A 100 6.06 -6.57 2.40
N MET A 101 4.77 -6.49 2.12
CA MET A 101 4.10 -5.22 1.90
C MET A 101 3.99 -4.40 3.18
N ALA A 102 3.71 -5.02 4.32
CA ALA A 102 3.73 -4.37 5.63
C ALA A 102 5.12 -3.76 5.94
N ARG A 103 6.20 -4.50 5.65
CA ARG A 103 7.57 -3.98 5.82
C ARG A 103 7.91 -2.85 4.85
N HIS A 104 7.44 -2.93 3.62
CA HIS A 104 7.64 -1.87 2.64
C HIS A 104 6.90 -0.60 3.05
N PHE A 105 5.67 -0.73 3.56
CA PHE A 105 4.90 0.38 4.12
C PHE A 105 5.64 1.03 5.29
N HIS A 106 6.10 0.24 6.28
CA HIS A 106 6.88 0.76 7.40
C HIS A 106 8.14 1.49 6.92
N PHE A 107 8.91 0.90 6.00
CA PHE A 107 10.09 1.55 5.45
C PHE A 107 9.80 2.88 4.74
N LYS A 108 8.65 2.98 4.05
CA LYS A 108 8.29 4.18 3.27
C LYS A 108 7.64 5.28 4.11
N THR A 109 6.97 4.93 5.20
CA THR A 109 6.09 5.85 5.95
C THR A 109 6.50 6.05 7.40
N GLY A 110 7.28 5.11 7.97
CA GLY A 110 7.54 5.07 9.41
C GLY A 110 6.34 4.66 10.26
N CYS A 111 5.24 4.20 9.65
CA CYS A 111 4.03 3.72 10.31
C CYS A 111 3.90 2.19 10.24
N ASP A 112 3.19 1.59 11.19
CA ASP A 112 3.00 0.14 11.28
C ASP A 112 1.54 -0.25 11.03
N VAL A 113 1.31 -1.13 10.06
CA VAL A 113 -0.03 -1.70 9.81
C VAL A 113 -0.41 -2.71 10.88
N TYR A 114 -1.71 -2.80 11.18
CA TYR A 114 -2.25 -3.67 12.22
C TYR A 114 -2.52 -5.09 11.68
N LEU A 115 -1.49 -5.94 11.72
CA LEU A 115 -1.57 -7.33 11.25
C LEU A 115 -1.08 -8.31 12.34
N PRO A 116 -1.78 -8.43 13.48
CA PRO A 116 -1.26 -9.10 14.68
C PRO A 116 -1.01 -10.61 14.52
N GLN A 117 -1.68 -11.26 13.56
CA GLN A 117 -1.54 -12.70 13.31
C GLN A 117 -0.53 -13.00 12.19
N LEU A 118 0.01 -11.96 11.53
CA LEU A 118 0.91 -12.11 10.41
C LEU A 118 2.31 -12.47 10.91
N LYS A 119 2.77 -13.66 10.56
CA LYS A 119 4.08 -14.16 10.92
C LYS A 119 5.08 -13.87 9.82
N GLU A 120 6.35 -13.73 10.20
CA GLU A 120 7.43 -13.66 9.22
C GLU A 120 7.49 -14.95 8.41
N PRO A 121 7.52 -14.88 7.07
CA PRO A 121 7.55 -16.05 6.23
C PRO A 121 8.91 -16.78 6.34
N PRO A 122 8.91 -18.12 6.19
CA PRO A 122 10.14 -18.91 6.06
C PRO A 122 11.10 -18.33 5.01
N SER A 123 12.40 -18.52 5.22
CA SER A 123 13.47 -17.92 4.40
C SER A 123 13.37 -18.19 2.89
N GLN A 124 12.74 -19.29 2.48
CA GLN A 124 12.54 -19.67 1.07
C GLN A 124 11.48 -18.80 0.37
N LEU A 125 10.38 -18.48 1.05
CA LEU A 125 9.34 -17.57 0.55
C LEU A 125 9.83 -16.12 0.44
N ARG A 126 10.90 -15.75 1.17
CA ARG A 126 11.53 -14.43 1.04
C ARG A 126 12.11 -14.13 -0.34
N ARG A 127 12.40 -15.17 -1.14
CA ARG A 127 12.87 -14.99 -2.52
C ARG A 127 11.73 -14.76 -3.51
N VAL A 128 10.53 -15.29 -3.25
CA VAL A 128 9.36 -15.19 -4.15
C VAL A 128 8.72 -13.80 -4.06
N GLY A 129 8.51 -13.26 -2.85
CA GLY A 129 7.97 -11.90 -2.69
C GLY A 129 8.85 -10.80 -3.30
N ARG A 130 10.18 -11.03 -3.35
CA ARG A 130 11.12 -10.12 -4.03
C ARG A 130 10.98 -10.11 -5.56
N VAL A 131 10.41 -11.18 -6.13
CA VAL A 131 10.09 -11.27 -7.56
C VAL A 131 8.77 -10.57 -7.83
N VAL A 132 7.75 -10.73 -6.97
CA VAL A 132 6.43 -10.07 -7.08
C VAL A 132 6.52 -8.54 -6.89
N LEU A 133 7.34 -8.06 -5.94
CA LEU A 133 7.62 -6.63 -5.77
C LEU A 133 8.25 -5.95 -7.01
N LYS A 134 8.81 -6.71 -7.95
CA LYS A 134 9.31 -6.16 -9.23
C LYS A 134 8.21 -5.98 -10.29
N PHE A 135 6.98 -6.44 -10.03
CA PHE A 135 5.87 -6.39 -10.99
C PHE A 135 4.92 -5.20 -10.80
N GLY A 136 5.13 -4.35 -9.78
CA GLY A 136 4.36 -3.11 -9.54
C GLY A 136 4.71 -1.93 -10.46
N GLY A 137 5.04 -2.20 -11.72
CA GLY A 137 5.38 -1.19 -12.73
C GLY A 137 5.68 -1.89 -14.06
N GLY A 138 4.79 -1.71 -15.03
CA GLY A 138 4.79 -2.47 -16.29
C GLY A 138 6.16 -2.53 -16.97
N VAL A 139 6.62 -3.75 -17.23
CA VAL A 139 7.25 -4.27 -18.46
C VAL A 139 7.68 -5.71 -18.16
N LEU A 140 6.90 -6.67 -18.66
CA LEU A 140 7.26 -8.08 -18.74
C LEU A 140 8.10 -8.30 -20.01
N VAL A 141 9.43 -8.25 -19.92
CA VAL A 141 10.30 -8.99 -20.86
C VAL A 141 11.60 -9.39 -20.16
N ASN A 142 11.97 -10.68 -20.26
CA ASN A 142 13.28 -11.28 -19.96
C ASN A 142 13.72 -11.52 -18.50
N ALA A 143 12.96 -12.32 -17.75
CA ALA A 143 13.52 -13.03 -16.59
C ALA A 143 13.45 -14.57 -16.68
N VAL A 144 12.80 -15.13 -17.71
CA VAL A 144 12.66 -16.60 -17.85
C VAL A 144 13.78 -17.25 -18.68
N SER A 145 14.58 -16.49 -19.43
CA SER A 145 15.64 -17.06 -20.29
C SER A 145 16.98 -17.39 -19.59
N LYS A 146 17.12 -17.18 -18.27
CA LYS A 146 18.37 -17.52 -17.54
C LYS A 146 18.26 -18.72 -16.60
N LEU A 147 17.11 -19.38 -16.54
CA LEU A 147 16.91 -20.58 -15.71
C LEU A 147 16.74 -21.87 -16.52
N SER A 148 16.56 -21.79 -17.84
CA SER A 148 16.74 -22.92 -18.74
C SER A 148 18.04 -22.70 -19.51
N GLY A 149 19.10 -23.39 -19.10
CA GLY A 149 20.28 -23.53 -19.93
C GLY A 149 19.92 -24.28 -21.20
N VAL A 150 19.53 -23.55 -22.24
CA VAL A 150 19.57 -23.96 -23.64
C VAL A 150 20.04 -22.73 -24.40
N GLY A 151 21.25 -22.83 -24.95
CA GLY A 151 21.76 -21.88 -25.93
C GLY A 151 21.07 -22.04 -27.27
#